data_AF-A0A9Q9B3P7-F1
#
_entry.id   AF-A0A9Q9B3P7-F1
#
_cell.length_a   1.000
_cell.length_b   1.000
_cell.length_c   1.000
_cell.angle_alpha   90.00
_cell.angle_beta   90.00
_cell.angle_gamma   90.00
#
_symmetry.space_group_name_H-M   'P 1'
#
loop_
_entity.id
_entity.type
_entity.pdbx_description
1 polymer ?
#
loop_
_entity_poly.entity_id
_entity_poly.type
_entity_poly.pdbx_seq_one_letter_code
_entity_poly.pdbx_strand_id
1 'polypeptide(L)'
;MKKIIGIIFVFSISLNLLWGIILPDGTDAIIKYADKYDNGSIRRIELSEDTELKTKSGKFIFKSDKMIEFYENGMMKQIELVNNIQLKTKNGVLTFESDEHIKNKVEFYENEIVKTGWLKDNQIIKTSIGDIKTDGRINFYEDGSISSVKIKTKEINTPIGKIEATRLFFDKKGLLSSCEILSKNVSAGKHFGLEFLSNFTVYDKIEFYENGKIKNLFLKSNNWIKQI
;
A
#
# COMPACT_ATOMS: atom_id res chain seq x y z
N MET A 1 -11.04 60.20 38.61
CA MET A 1 -11.55 58.87 38.19
C MET A 1 -10.37 57.96 37.88
N LYS A 2 -10.07 56.99 38.76
CA LYS A 2 -8.98 56.01 38.55
C LYS A 2 -9.55 54.79 37.79
N LYS A 3 -9.03 54.49 36.60
CA LYS A 3 -9.35 53.26 35.86
C LYS A 3 -8.53 52.11 36.42
N ILE A 4 -9.20 51.07 36.91
CA ILE A 4 -8.57 49.79 37.28
C ILE A 4 -8.49 48.96 36.01
N ILE A 5 -7.28 48.65 35.57
CA ILE A 5 -7.00 47.71 34.48
C ILE A 5 -6.97 46.32 35.10
N GLY A 6 -8.02 45.52 34.87
CA GLY A 6 -8.03 44.10 35.21
C GLY A 6 -7.21 43.33 34.19
N ILE A 7 -6.01 42.91 34.58
CA ILE A 7 -5.20 41.94 33.83
C ILE A 7 -5.78 40.56 34.10
N ILE A 8 -6.41 39.95 33.10
CA ILE A 8 -6.82 38.55 33.14
C ILE A 8 -5.58 37.71 32.82
N PHE A 9 -5.03 37.06 33.85
CA PHE A 9 -4.08 35.97 33.69
C PHE A 9 -4.84 34.73 33.22
N VAL A 10 -4.67 34.35 31.95
CA VAL A 10 -5.09 33.03 31.48
C VAL A 10 -3.96 32.04 31.81
N PHE A 11 -4.11 31.34 32.93
CA PHE A 11 -3.32 30.14 33.21
C PHE A 11 -3.81 29.04 32.24
N SER A 12 -3.04 28.73 31.20
CA SER A 12 -3.24 27.52 30.41
C SER A 12 -2.74 26.33 31.21
N ILE A 13 -3.56 25.84 32.14
CA ILE A 13 -3.37 24.49 32.68
C ILE A 13 -3.72 23.53 31.54
N SER A 14 -2.71 22.89 30.97
CA SER A 14 -2.88 21.79 30.01
C SER A 14 -3.46 20.58 30.75
N LEU A 15 -4.75 20.65 31.07
CA LEU A 15 -5.53 19.48 31.47
C LEU A 15 -5.65 18.60 30.22
N ASN A 16 -4.86 17.54 30.17
CA ASN A 16 -5.12 16.41 29.28
C ASN A 16 -6.42 15.75 29.76
N LEU A 17 -7.57 16.33 29.40
CA LEU A 17 -8.86 15.70 29.61
C LEU A 17 -8.88 14.46 28.72
N LEU A 18 -8.93 13.29 29.34
CA LEU A 18 -9.20 12.01 28.69
C LEU A 18 -10.71 11.93 28.48
N TRP A 19 -11.15 11.60 27.27
CA TRP A 19 -12.57 11.51 26.92
C TRP A 19 -12.89 10.05 26.58
N GLY A 20 -13.99 9.52 27.12
CA GLY A 20 -14.58 8.28 26.64
C GLY A 20 -15.39 8.54 25.37
N ILE A 21 -15.28 7.66 24.37
CA ILE A 21 -16.06 7.73 23.14
C ILE A 21 -16.44 6.32 22.68
N ILE A 22 -17.63 6.21 22.08
CA ILE A 22 -18.01 4.99 21.36
C ILE A 22 -17.49 5.10 19.92
N LEU A 23 -16.63 4.17 19.54
CA LEU A 23 -16.04 4.07 18.21
C LEU A 23 -17.05 3.51 17.19
N PRO A 24 -16.80 3.64 15.88
CA PRO A 24 -17.74 3.18 14.86
C PRO A 24 -18.07 1.69 14.91
N ASP A 25 -17.18 0.86 15.48
CA ASP A 25 -17.42 -0.57 15.70
C ASP A 25 -18.21 -0.88 16.99
N GLY A 26 -18.59 0.15 17.74
CA GLY A 26 -19.29 0.07 19.03
C GLY A 26 -18.38 -0.06 20.23
N THR A 27 -17.05 -0.07 20.06
CA THR A 27 -16.09 -0.18 21.17
C THR A 27 -16.08 1.11 21.99
N ASP A 28 -16.16 0.98 23.32
CA ASP A 28 -15.90 2.08 24.26
C ASP A 28 -14.38 2.26 24.40
N ALA A 29 -13.89 3.47 24.13
CA ALA A 29 -12.47 3.77 24.10
C ALA A 29 -12.16 5.10 24.79
N ILE A 30 -11.06 5.12 25.53
CA ILE A 30 -10.50 6.35 26.08
C ILE A 30 -9.53 6.95 25.05
N ILE A 31 -9.73 8.21 24.68
CA ILE A 31 -8.93 8.91 23.68
C ILE A 31 -8.19 10.13 24.25
N LYS A 32 -7.01 10.41 23.68
CA LYS A 32 -6.21 11.63 23.91
C LYS A 32 -6.61 12.74 22.95
N TYR A 33 -7.00 12.34 21.75
CA TYR A 33 -7.29 13.24 20.64
C TYR A 33 -8.38 12.65 19.75
N ALA A 34 -9.25 13.51 19.25
CA ALA A 34 -10.16 13.20 18.14
C ALA A 34 -10.30 14.39 17.19
N ASP A 35 -10.30 14.09 15.90
CA ASP A 35 -10.71 14.97 14.81
C ASP A 35 -11.99 14.42 14.18
N LYS A 36 -12.83 15.30 13.65
CA LYS A 36 -14.12 14.95 13.03
C LYS A 36 -14.24 15.56 11.64
N TYR A 37 -15.02 14.89 10.80
CA TYR A 37 -15.49 15.48 9.55
C TYR A 37 -16.59 16.53 9.83
N ASP A 38 -16.94 17.32 8.81
CA ASP A 38 -17.98 18.35 8.90
C ASP A 38 -19.36 17.77 9.26
N ASN A 39 -19.61 16.51 8.87
CA ASN A 39 -20.84 15.77 9.22
C ASN A 39 -20.85 15.26 10.68
N GLY A 40 -19.78 15.52 11.45
CA GLY A 40 -19.63 15.10 12.84
C GLY A 40 -19.10 13.68 13.05
N SER A 41 -18.89 12.89 11.99
CA SER A 41 -18.31 11.55 12.10
C SER A 41 -16.81 11.62 12.41
N ILE A 42 -16.32 10.58 13.10
CA ILE A 42 -14.93 10.53 13.56
C ILE A 42 -14.02 10.38 12.34
N ARG A 43 -13.05 11.28 12.20
CA ARG A 43 -12.03 11.21 11.15
C ARG A 43 -10.77 10.53 11.64
N ARG A 44 -10.33 10.88 12.84
CA ARG A 44 -9.05 10.43 13.38
C ARG A 44 -9.11 10.42 14.90
N ILE A 45 -8.51 9.41 15.54
CA ILE A 45 -8.34 9.36 16.99
C ILE A 45 -6.93 8.93 17.38
N GLU A 46 -6.51 9.35 18.56
CA GLU A 46 -5.36 8.80 19.26
C GLU A 46 -5.83 8.16 20.57
N LEU A 47 -5.57 6.86 20.73
CA LEU A 47 -6.01 6.12 21.90
C LEU A 47 -5.14 6.43 23.12
N SER A 48 -5.77 6.47 24.29
CA SER A 48 -5.10 6.66 25.56
C SER A 48 -4.53 5.37 26.15
N GLU A 49 -5.10 4.25 25.74
CA GLU A 49 -4.74 2.91 26.19
C GLU A 49 -4.87 1.90 25.05
N ASP A 50 -4.28 0.73 25.23
CA ASP A 50 -4.38 -0.35 24.27
C ASP A 50 -5.84 -0.80 24.13
N THR A 51 -6.38 -0.74 22.92
CA THR A 51 -7.80 -1.04 22.66
C THR A 51 -7.92 -2.10 21.57
N GLU A 52 -8.72 -3.15 21.81
CA GLU A 52 -9.11 -4.11 20.78
C GLU A 52 -10.28 -3.55 19.98
N LEU A 53 -10.11 -3.35 18.67
CA LEU A 53 -11.24 -3.05 17.76
C LEU A 53 -11.59 -4.28 16.92
N LYS A 54 -12.87 -4.42 16.64
CA LYS A 54 -13.41 -5.49 15.80
C LYS A 54 -13.84 -4.92 14.46
N THR A 55 -13.29 -5.50 13.40
CA THR A 55 -13.62 -5.11 12.02
C THR A 55 -14.05 -6.35 11.25
N LYS A 56 -14.58 -6.17 10.04
CA LYS A 56 -14.84 -7.32 9.16
C LYS A 56 -13.57 -8.09 8.80
N SER A 57 -12.43 -7.39 8.78
CA SER A 57 -11.12 -7.94 8.43
C SER A 57 -10.43 -8.64 9.61
N GLY A 58 -10.95 -8.51 10.82
CA GLY A 58 -10.45 -9.19 12.00
C GLY A 58 -10.48 -8.33 13.26
N LYS A 59 -9.84 -8.85 14.30
CA LYS A 59 -9.63 -8.15 15.56
C LYS A 59 -8.21 -7.58 15.59
N PHE A 60 -8.07 -6.34 16.01
CA PHE A 60 -6.78 -5.68 16.10
C PHE A 60 -6.61 -5.01 17.46
N ILE A 61 -5.45 -5.21 18.07
CA ILE A 61 -5.05 -4.45 19.25
C ILE A 61 -4.30 -3.22 18.77
N PHE A 62 -4.87 -2.06 19.02
CA PHE A 62 -4.26 -0.77 18.77
C PHE A 62 -3.58 -0.29 20.03
N LYS A 63 -2.31 0.09 19.94
CA LYS A 63 -1.62 0.65 21.10
C LYS A 63 -2.10 2.06 21.41
N SER A 64 -1.96 2.44 22.67
CA SER A 64 -1.98 3.84 23.05
C SER A 64 -0.98 4.65 22.20
N ASP A 65 -1.26 5.95 22.04
CA ASP A 65 -0.37 6.89 21.33
C ASP A 65 -0.19 6.62 19.83
N LYS A 66 -0.98 5.70 19.27
CA LYS A 66 -1.04 5.45 17.82
C LYS A 66 -2.31 6.04 17.23
N MET A 67 -2.14 6.60 16.04
CA MET A 67 -3.22 7.29 15.33
C MET A 67 -4.03 6.29 14.50
N ILE A 68 -5.35 6.36 14.61
CA ILE A 68 -6.29 5.58 13.79
C ILE A 68 -7.07 6.56 12.93
N GLU A 69 -7.18 6.27 11.64
CA GLU A 69 -7.99 7.06 10.71
C GLU A 69 -9.20 6.28 10.23
N PHE A 70 -10.31 6.99 10.04
CA PHE A 70 -11.57 6.46 9.56
C PHE A 70 -12.06 7.23 8.32
N TYR A 71 -12.82 6.54 7.48
CA TYR A 71 -13.66 7.15 6.46
C TYR A 71 -14.91 7.78 7.08
N GLU A 72 -15.61 8.64 6.33
CA GLU A 72 -16.82 9.31 6.83
C GLU A 72 -17.92 8.34 7.27
N ASN A 73 -17.97 7.15 6.65
CA ASN A 73 -18.89 6.07 6.99
C ASN A 73 -18.48 5.27 8.25
N GLY A 74 -17.41 5.67 8.95
CA GLY A 74 -16.90 5.04 10.15
C GLY A 74 -15.98 3.84 9.91
N MET A 75 -15.77 3.42 8.65
CA MET A 75 -14.87 2.30 8.33
C MET A 75 -13.42 2.73 8.50
N MET A 76 -12.56 1.81 8.93
CA MET A 76 -11.14 2.12 9.10
C MET A 76 -10.48 2.43 7.77
N LYS A 77 -9.62 3.44 7.76
CA LYS A 77 -8.86 3.88 6.59
C LYS A 77 -7.40 3.45 6.67
N GLN A 78 -6.77 3.67 7.82
CA GLN A 78 -5.37 3.35 8.04
C GLN A 78 -5.14 2.99 9.50
N ILE A 79 -4.26 2.03 9.71
CA ILE A 79 -3.81 1.59 11.03
C ILE A 79 -2.29 1.58 11.07
N GLU A 80 -1.73 1.99 12.20
CA GLU A 80 -0.32 1.79 12.53
C GLU A 80 -0.18 0.53 13.39
N LEU A 81 0.45 -0.48 12.83
CA LEU A 81 0.70 -1.78 13.43
C LEU A 81 1.78 -1.70 14.49
N VAL A 82 1.48 -2.25 15.65
CA VAL A 82 2.47 -2.43 16.72
C VAL A 82 3.03 -3.85 16.71
N ASN A 83 2.19 -4.81 16.35
CA ASN A 83 2.61 -6.18 16.14
C ASN A 83 2.26 -6.59 14.73
N ASN A 84 2.98 -7.59 14.21
CA ASN A 84 2.64 -8.18 12.94
C ASN A 84 1.22 -8.75 13.05
N ILE A 85 0.39 -8.51 12.03
CA ILE A 85 -0.99 -9.00 12.02
C ILE A 85 -1.19 -9.96 10.86
N GLN A 86 -2.06 -10.94 11.05
CA GLN A 86 -2.51 -11.83 9.99
C GLN A 86 -3.88 -11.40 9.48
N LEU A 87 -3.99 -11.19 8.18
CA LEU A 87 -5.24 -10.83 7.52
C LEU A 87 -5.61 -11.87 6.48
N LYS A 88 -6.89 -12.25 6.46
CA LYS A 88 -7.43 -13.10 5.39
C LYS A 88 -7.68 -12.25 4.16
N THR A 89 -7.09 -12.64 3.04
CA THR A 89 -7.25 -12.00 1.72
C THR A 89 -7.75 -13.02 0.71
N LYS A 90 -8.11 -12.56 -0.51
CA LYS A 90 -8.39 -13.49 -1.63
C LYS A 90 -7.21 -14.38 -1.97
N ASN A 91 -5.99 -13.96 -1.65
CA ASN A 91 -4.75 -14.71 -1.89
C ASN A 91 -4.31 -15.57 -0.69
N GLY A 92 -5.19 -15.77 0.29
CA GLY A 92 -4.91 -16.53 1.50
C GLY A 92 -4.63 -15.63 2.71
N VAL A 93 -4.07 -16.21 3.76
CA VAL A 93 -3.70 -15.47 4.98
C VAL A 93 -2.32 -14.84 4.77
N LEU A 94 -2.25 -13.52 4.91
CA LEU A 94 -1.01 -12.75 4.79
C LEU A 94 -0.66 -12.10 6.12
N THR A 95 0.63 -12.15 6.47
CA THR A 95 1.20 -11.50 7.65
C THR A 95 1.78 -10.15 7.26
N PHE A 96 1.25 -9.08 7.84
CA PHE A 96 1.74 -7.72 7.62
C PHE A 96 2.79 -7.36 8.67
N GLU A 97 3.86 -6.72 8.22
CA GLU A 97 5.02 -6.35 9.03
C GLU A 97 4.68 -5.17 9.95
N SER A 98 5.19 -5.20 11.19
CA SER A 98 5.18 -4.09 12.13
C SER A 98 6.62 -3.68 12.42
N ASP A 99 7.26 -2.98 11.49
CA ASP A 99 8.57 -2.38 11.69
C ASP A 99 8.40 -0.88 11.97
N GLU A 100 8.81 -0.46 13.17
CA GLU A 100 8.58 0.87 13.76
C GLU A 100 9.08 2.05 12.90
N HIS A 101 9.95 1.80 11.92
CA HIS A 101 10.57 2.88 11.16
C HIS A 101 9.85 3.23 9.85
N ILE A 102 9.39 2.24 9.06
CA ILE A 102 8.89 2.49 7.70
C ILE A 102 7.71 1.57 7.32
N LYS A 103 7.62 0.39 7.92
CA LYS A 103 6.74 -0.69 7.47
C LYS A 103 5.78 -1.10 8.55
N ASN A 104 5.04 -0.15 9.10
CA ASN A 104 4.04 -0.43 10.12
C ASN A 104 2.65 0.03 9.73
N LYS A 105 2.38 0.39 8.48
CA LYS A 105 1.05 0.86 8.07
C LYS A 105 0.33 -0.16 7.21
N VAL A 106 -0.93 -0.41 7.54
CA VAL A 106 -1.90 -1.09 6.69
C VAL A 106 -3.03 -0.12 6.39
N GLU A 107 -3.36 0.01 5.11
CA GLU A 107 -4.48 0.83 4.66
C GLU A 107 -5.61 -0.08 4.17
N PHE A 108 -6.84 0.42 4.28
CA PHE A 108 -8.06 -0.27 3.88
C PHE A 108 -8.86 0.61 2.93
N TYR A 109 -9.67 -0.02 2.10
CA TYR A 109 -10.75 0.62 1.37
C TYR A 109 -11.97 0.82 2.27
N GLU A 110 -12.95 1.63 1.83
CA GLU A 110 -14.21 1.84 2.55
C GLU A 110 -15.02 0.56 2.76
N ASN A 111 -14.80 -0.47 1.94
CA ASN A 111 -15.41 -1.79 2.11
C ASN A 111 -14.61 -2.71 3.06
N GLU A 112 -13.65 -2.16 3.80
CA GLU A 112 -12.74 -2.83 4.74
C GLU A 112 -11.78 -3.85 4.11
N ILE A 113 -11.72 -3.95 2.78
CA ILE A 113 -10.70 -4.75 2.11
C ILE A 113 -9.35 -4.06 2.25
N VAL A 114 -8.30 -4.84 2.53
CA VAL A 114 -6.92 -4.34 2.60
C VAL A 114 -6.56 -3.70 1.28
N LYS A 115 -6.13 -2.44 1.32
CA LYS A 115 -5.64 -1.69 0.16
C LYS A 115 -4.16 -1.89 -0.04
N THR A 116 -3.36 -1.77 1.02
CA THR A 116 -1.91 -1.92 0.95
C THR A 116 -1.30 -2.18 2.32
N GLY A 117 -0.13 -2.84 2.31
CA GLY A 117 0.73 -2.99 3.48
C GLY A 117 2.05 -3.66 3.10
N TRP A 118 2.95 -3.79 4.07
CA TRP A 118 4.22 -4.49 3.90
C TRP A 118 4.11 -5.92 4.40
N LEU A 119 4.66 -6.88 3.66
CA LEU A 119 4.60 -8.29 4.01
C LEU A 119 5.81 -8.71 4.83
N LYS A 120 5.58 -9.54 5.84
CA LYS A 120 6.64 -10.13 6.66
C LYS A 120 7.29 -11.35 5.98
N ASP A 121 8.54 -11.65 6.30
CA ASP A 121 9.21 -12.96 6.16
C ASP A 121 9.13 -13.66 4.79
N ASN A 122 9.21 -12.92 3.69
CA ASN A 122 9.29 -13.48 2.33
C ASN A 122 8.16 -14.49 2.03
N GLN A 123 6.91 -14.05 2.22
CA GLN A 123 5.71 -14.86 2.01
C GLN A 123 5.51 -15.25 0.55
N ILE A 124 4.84 -16.39 0.33
CA ILE A 124 4.51 -16.91 -1.00
C ILE A 124 3.13 -16.43 -1.42
N ILE A 125 3.07 -15.82 -2.59
CA ILE A 125 1.86 -15.27 -3.19
C ILE A 125 1.63 -15.94 -4.55
N LYS A 126 0.46 -16.55 -4.71
CA LYS A 126 0.06 -17.18 -5.97
C LYS A 126 -0.42 -16.12 -6.96
N THR A 127 0.15 -16.13 -8.18
CA THR A 127 -0.25 -15.21 -9.26
C THR A 127 -0.36 -15.92 -10.60
N SER A 128 -0.87 -15.22 -11.62
CA SER A 128 -0.96 -15.74 -13.00
C SER A 128 0.40 -16.06 -13.62
N ILE A 129 1.49 -15.50 -13.10
CA ILE A 129 2.87 -15.78 -13.55
C ILE A 129 3.62 -16.73 -12.59
N GLY A 130 2.87 -17.49 -11.80
CA GLY A 130 3.37 -18.44 -10.81
C GLY A 130 3.54 -17.85 -9.42
N ASP A 131 4.25 -18.58 -8.58
CA ASP A 131 4.46 -18.21 -7.19
C ASP A 131 5.52 -17.11 -7.05
N ILE A 132 5.22 -16.12 -6.21
CA ILE A 132 6.09 -14.99 -5.91
C ILE A 132 6.43 -15.04 -4.43
N LYS A 133 7.72 -15.08 -4.11
CA LYS A 133 8.22 -14.99 -2.75
C LYS A 133 8.64 -13.55 -2.45
N THR A 134 8.05 -12.89 -1.45
CA THR A 134 8.33 -11.47 -1.18
C THR A 134 8.00 -11.01 0.24
N ASP A 135 8.83 -10.09 0.75
CA ASP A 135 8.63 -9.26 1.96
C ASP A 135 8.36 -7.78 1.59
N GLY A 136 8.03 -7.54 0.32
CA GLY A 136 7.78 -6.20 -0.21
C GLY A 136 6.38 -5.68 0.09
N ARG A 137 6.16 -4.41 -0.28
CA ARG A 137 4.84 -3.79 -0.25
C ARG A 137 3.92 -4.46 -1.26
N ILE A 138 2.73 -4.82 -0.81
CA ILE A 138 1.64 -5.32 -1.64
C ILE A 138 0.53 -4.27 -1.72
N ASN A 139 -0.14 -4.22 -2.87
CA ASN A 139 -1.33 -3.42 -3.08
C ASN A 139 -2.43 -4.32 -3.66
N PHE A 140 -3.66 -4.02 -3.33
CA PHE A 140 -4.85 -4.70 -3.82
C PHE A 140 -5.75 -3.72 -4.58
N TYR A 141 -6.73 -4.26 -5.28
CA TYR A 141 -7.91 -3.55 -5.73
C TYR A 141 -9.02 -3.63 -4.67
N GLU A 142 -10.07 -2.83 -4.83
CA GLU A 142 -11.24 -2.85 -3.95
C GLU A 142 -11.96 -4.20 -3.91
N ASP A 143 -11.82 -5.03 -4.94
CA ASP A 143 -12.38 -6.38 -4.91
C ASP A 143 -11.47 -7.38 -4.16
N GLY A 144 -10.31 -6.94 -3.67
CA GLY A 144 -9.32 -7.77 -2.96
C GLY A 144 -8.39 -8.58 -3.85
N SER A 145 -8.47 -8.44 -5.18
CA SER A 145 -7.44 -8.97 -6.08
C SER A 145 -6.15 -8.15 -5.96
N ILE A 146 -4.99 -8.76 -6.24
CA ILE A 146 -3.70 -8.06 -6.17
C ILE A 146 -3.63 -7.05 -7.30
N SER A 147 -3.25 -5.80 -7.01
CA SER A 147 -2.97 -4.78 -8.02
C SER A 147 -1.47 -4.66 -8.29
N SER A 148 -0.64 -4.76 -7.27
CA SER A 148 0.82 -4.81 -7.45
C SER A 148 1.55 -5.41 -6.27
N VAL A 149 2.76 -5.89 -6.52
CA VAL A 149 3.66 -6.40 -5.50
C VAL A 149 5.09 -5.98 -5.79
N LYS A 150 5.72 -5.34 -4.80
CA LYS A 150 7.16 -5.07 -4.82
C LYS A 150 7.89 -6.36 -4.45
N ILE A 151 8.98 -6.66 -5.16
CA ILE A 151 9.79 -7.86 -5.00
C ILE A 151 11.27 -7.46 -5.01
N LYS A 152 12.16 -8.33 -4.52
CA LYS A 152 13.61 -8.09 -4.63
C LYS A 152 14.04 -8.16 -6.09
N THR A 153 13.94 -9.36 -6.67
CA THR A 153 14.03 -9.61 -8.11
C THR A 153 13.27 -10.89 -8.42
N LYS A 154 12.69 -10.98 -9.62
CA LYS A 154 12.18 -12.23 -10.20
C LYS A 154 12.43 -12.20 -11.70
N GLU A 155 13.04 -13.26 -12.21
CA GLU A 155 13.13 -13.46 -13.65
C GLU A 155 11.74 -13.79 -14.22
N ILE A 156 11.31 -13.01 -15.21
CA ILE A 156 10.08 -13.24 -15.94
C ILE A 156 10.40 -13.47 -17.42
N ASN A 157 9.68 -14.41 -18.03
CA ASN A 157 9.76 -14.61 -19.48
C ASN A 157 8.89 -13.54 -20.15
N THR A 158 9.49 -12.76 -21.04
CA THR A 158 8.79 -11.77 -21.86
C THR A 158 9.07 -12.07 -23.34
N PRO A 159 8.32 -11.44 -24.27
CA PRO A 159 8.63 -11.52 -25.69
C PRO A 159 10.05 -11.04 -26.10
N ILE A 160 10.77 -10.27 -25.27
CA ILE A 160 12.21 -9.93 -25.44
C ILE A 160 13.14 -10.81 -24.60
N GLY A 161 12.66 -12.00 -24.23
CA GLY A 161 13.36 -12.96 -23.40
C GLY A 161 13.22 -12.68 -21.91
N LYS A 162 14.14 -13.25 -21.14
CA LYS A 162 14.15 -13.20 -19.67
C LYS A 162 14.52 -11.83 -19.13
N ILE A 163 13.76 -11.30 -18.17
CA ILE A 163 13.99 -9.97 -17.57
C ILE A 163 13.84 -10.07 -16.06
N GLU A 164 14.71 -9.38 -15.32
CA GLU A 164 14.59 -9.24 -13.88
C GLU A 164 13.62 -8.10 -13.52
N ALA A 165 12.47 -8.47 -12.96
CA ALA A 165 11.47 -7.53 -12.47
C ALA A 165 11.68 -7.23 -10.97
N THR A 166 11.45 -5.99 -10.56
CA THR A 166 11.50 -5.51 -9.16
C THR A 166 10.11 -5.14 -8.62
N ARG A 167 9.14 -4.97 -9.52
CA ARG A 167 7.72 -4.84 -9.16
C ARG A 167 6.86 -5.44 -10.26
N LEU A 168 5.76 -6.06 -9.85
CA LEU A 168 4.78 -6.65 -10.75
C LEU A 168 3.45 -5.96 -10.53
N PHE A 169 2.75 -5.68 -11.62
CA PHE A 169 1.41 -5.09 -11.62
C PHE A 169 0.46 -6.03 -12.33
N PHE A 170 -0.72 -6.18 -11.77
CA PHE A 170 -1.77 -7.05 -12.29
C PHE A 170 -3.00 -6.24 -12.61
N ASP A 171 -3.81 -6.71 -13.56
CA ASP A 171 -5.16 -6.18 -13.76
C ASP A 171 -6.16 -6.80 -12.75
N LYS A 172 -7.42 -6.36 -12.80
CA LYS A 172 -8.49 -6.88 -11.93
C LYS A 172 -8.82 -8.37 -12.17
N LYS A 173 -8.40 -8.94 -13.31
CA LYS A 173 -8.53 -10.39 -13.61
C LYS A 173 -7.34 -11.19 -13.06
N GLY A 174 -6.33 -10.51 -12.50
CA GLY A 174 -5.11 -11.12 -11.97
C GLY A 174 -4.05 -11.42 -13.03
N LEU A 175 -4.20 -10.90 -14.27
CA LEU A 175 -3.20 -11.07 -15.33
C LEU A 175 -2.10 -10.01 -15.20
N LEU A 176 -0.86 -10.36 -15.53
CA LEU A 176 0.26 -9.42 -15.50
C LEU A 176 0.02 -8.29 -16.52
N SER A 177 -0.13 -7.06 -16.03
CA SER A 177 -0.39 -5.88 -16.85
C SER A 177 0.87 -5.06 -17.11
N SER A 178 1.80 -5.04 -16.16
CA SER A 178 3.12 -4.44 -16.33
C SER A 178 4.12 -4.90 -15.28
N CYS A 179 5.40 -4.58 -15.47
CA CYS A 179 6.44 -4.76 -14.47
C CYS A 179 7.44 -3.59 -14.48
N GLU A 180 7.96 -3.25 -13.30
CA GLU A 180 9.19 -2.46 -13.17
C GLU A 180 10.38 -3.42 -13.28
N ILE A 181 11.42 -3.04 -14.02
CA ILE A 181 12.54 -3.92 -14.36
C ILE A 181 13.89 -3.30 -14.02
N LEU A 182 14.88 -4.17 -13.82
CA LEU A 182 16.28 -3.76 -13.98
C LEU A 182 16.59 -3.60 -15.46
N SER A 183 17.47 -2.66 -15.78
CA SER A 183 17.85 -2.39 -17.16
C SER A 183 18.44 -3.64 -17.83
N LYS A 184 17.99 -3.96 -19.03
CA LYS A 184 18.46 -5.09 -19.82
C LYS A 184 19.02 -4.62 -21.15
N ASN A 185 20.27 -5.01 -21.44
CA ASN A 185 20.82 -4.87 -22.78
C ASN A 185 20.27 -5.95 -23.71
N VAL A 186 19.86 -5.52 -24.91
CA VAL A 186 19.29 -6.37 -25.96
C VAL A 186 20.09 -6.15 -27.23
N SER A 187 20.45 -7.25 -27.89
CA SER A 187 21.22 -7.20 -29.13
C SER A 187 20.42 -6.61 -30.28
N ALA A 188 21.13 -5.99 -31.21
CA ALA A 188 20.62 -5.60 -32.53
C ALA A 188 19.87 -6.77 -33.22
N GLY A 189 18.92 -6.43 -34.09
CA GLY A 189 18.13 -7.41 -34.84
C GLY A 189 16.64 -7.10 -34.86
N LYS A 190 15.83 -8.07 -35.28
CA LYS A 190 14.39 -7.91 -35.42
C LYS A 190 13.66 -8.24 -34.12
N HIS A 191 13.00 -7.24 -33.53
CA HIS A 191 12.19 -7.36 -32.33
C HIS A 191 10.86 -6.61 -32.53
N PHE A 192 9.73 -7.22 -32.17
CA PHE A 192 8.41 -6.58 -32.25
C PHE A 192 8.00 -6.03 -33.63
N GLY A 193 8.51 -6.61 -34.72
CA GLY A 193 8.28 -6.08 -36.06
C GLY A 193 9.14 -4.86 -36.41
N LEU A 194 10.10 -4.49 -35.56
CA LEU A 194 11.08 -3.44 -35.81
C LEU A 194 12.47 -4.06 -35.98
N GLU A 195 13.33 -3.43 -36.79
CA GLU A 195 14.75 -3.79 -36.89
C GLU A 195 15.62 -2.76 -36.17
N PHE A 196 16.34 -3.24 -35.16
CA PHE A 196 17.29 -2.46 -34.38
C PHE A 196 18.67 -2.60 -34.97
N LEU A 197 19.22 -1.51 -35.50
CA LEU A 197 20.54 -1.49 -36.15
C LEU A 197 21.71 -1.54 -35.15
N SER A 198 21.44 -1.32 -33.87
CA SER A 198 22.40 -1.41 -32.78
C SER A 198 21.78 -2.04 -31.55
N ASN A 199 22.64 -2.48 -30.64
CA ASN A 199 22.22 -2.88 -29.30
C ASN A 199 21.49 -1.73 -28.61
N PHE A 200 20.51 -2.07 -27.80
CA PHE A 200 19.71 -1.11 -27.05
C PHE A 200 19.47 -1.62 -25.63
N THR A 201 19.10 -0.71 -24.73
CA THR A 201 18.77 -1.02 -23.35
C THR A 201 17.29 -0.82 -23.14
N VAL A 202 16.61 -1.84 -22.63
CA VAL A 202 15.25 -1.73 -22.09
C VAL A 202 15.38 -1.39 -20.62
N TYR A 203 14.64 -0.40 -20.13
CA TYR A 203 14.74 0.03 -18.73
C TYR A 203 13.38 0.44 -18.17
N ASP A 204 13.35 0.71 -16.86
CA ASP A 204 12.18 1.23 -16.11
C ASP A 204 10.98 0.28 -16.09
N LYS A 205 10.18 0.24 -17.15
CA LYS A 205 8.89 -0.47 -17.16
C LYS A 205 8.60 -1.17 -18.49
N ILE A 206 7.91 -2.31 -18.41
CA ILE A 206 7.28 -2.98 -19.55
C ILE A 206 5.79 -3.14 -19.27
N GLU A 207 4.95 -2.83 -20.24
CA GLU A 207 3.50 -3.01 -20.17
C GLU A 207 3.04 -4.07 -21.16
N PHE A 208 1.99 -4.80 -20.79
CA PHE A 208 1.46 -5.92 -21.56
C PHE A 208 -0.01 -5.71 -21.89
N TYR A 209 -0.45 -6.25 -23.03
CA TYR A 209 -1.86 -6.51 -23.31
C TYR A 209 -2.34 -7.76 -22.56
N GLU A 210 -3.66 -7.96 -22.45
CA GLU A 210 -4.24 -9.16 -21.81
C GLU A 210 -3.73 -10.48 -22.43
N ASN A 211 -3.34 -10.47 -23.71
CA ASN A 211 -2.77 -11.63 -24.40
C ASN A 211 -1.26 -11.84 -24.17
N GLY A 212 -0.64 -11.07 -23.27
CA GLY A 212 0.78 -11.15 -22.95
C GLY A 212 1.74 -10.51 -23.95
N LYS A 213 1.23 -9.96 -25.06
CA LYS A 213 2.06 -9.17 -25.99
C LYS A 213 2.50 -7.87 -25.33
N ILE A 214 3.68 -7.37 -25.70
CA ILE A 214 4.14 -6.07 -25.21
C ILE A 214 3.28 -4.97 -25.79
N LYS A 215 2.79 -4.12 -24.90
CA LYS A 215 2.04 -2.90 -25.20
C LYS A 215 2.99 -1.71 -25.30
N ASN A 216 3.81 -1.50 -24.27
CA ASN A 216 4.77 -0.40 -24.17
C ASN A 216 6.08 -0.89 -23.53
N LEU A 217 7.19 -0.28 -23.93
CA LEU A 217 8.51 -0.54 -23.35
C LEU A 217 9.39 0.71 -23.51
N PHE A 218 10.24 1.01 -22.53
CA PHE A 218 11.14 2.15 -22.57
C PHE A 218 12.52 1.72 -23.09
N LEU A 219 13.02 2.44 -24.09
CA LEU A 219 14.29 2.13 -24.77
C LEU A 219 15.28 3.26 -24.67
N LYS A 220 16.54 2.89 -24.48
CA LYS A 220 17.70 3.75 -24.67
C LYS A 220 18.61 3.12 -25.72
N SER A 221 18.95 3.85 -26.77
CA SER A 221 19.93 3.45 -27.77
C SER A 221 20.79 4.64 -28.16
N ASN A 222 22.04 4.37 -28.53
CA ASN A 222 22.95 5.39 -29.05
C ASN A 222 22.73 5.65 -30.55
N ASN A 223 22.07 4.74 -31.28
CA ASN A 223 21.77 4.86 -32.72
C ASN A 223 20.30 4.44 -32.99
N TRP A 224 19.61 5.17 -33.88
CA TRP A 224 18.14 5.09 -34.03
C TRP A 224 17.62 3.92 -34.89
N ILE A 225 16.32 3.65 -34.74
CA ILE A 225 15.54 2.55 -35.34
C ILE A 225 15.22 2.89 -36.82
N LYS A 226 15.28 1.90 -37.71
CA LYS A 226 14.70 2.02 -39.06
C LYS A 226 13.32 1.37 -39.05
N GLN A 227 12.27 2.13 -39.39
CA GLN A 227 10.93 1.57 -39.58
C GLN A 227 10.94 0.79 -40.91
N ILE A 228 10.58 -0.49 -40.87
CA ILE A 228 10.44 -1.35 -42.05
C ILE A 228 8.96 -1.42 -42.42
#